data_AF-F8GGJ5-F1
#
_entry.id   AF-F8GGJ5-F1
#
_cell.length_a   1.000
_cell.length_b   1.000
_cell.length_c   1.000
_cell.angle_alpha   90.00
_cell.angle_beta   90.00
_cell.angle_gamma   90.00
#
_symmetry.space_group_name_H-M   'P 1'
#
loop_
_entity.id
_entity.type
_entity.pdbx_description
1 polymer ?
#
loop_
_entity_poly.entity_id
_entity_poly.type
_entity_poly.pdbx_seq_one_letter_code
_entity_poly.pdbx_strand_id
1 'polypeptide(L)'
;MMNNLTTAKNDLVNLQQKDDAFSTKLVSAEREQISQRQELDGATANRDAIEKRHIMDQASEAEVTAAQKLCDTLEAKLATTNRRVELINAARNELAPKIAAAAGNLRIARRDYCVEISNESLQKIRENKQFRDLLLASMAAFAANGQYHHTFSVHRFVEQNLTQILPGISEDEVRIATEKFTKESDLEV
;
A
#
# COMPACT_ATOMS: atom_id res chain seq x y z
N MET A 1 -0.53 20.50 4.31
CA MET A 1 -0.01 19.24 4.87
C MET A 1 -0.95 18.06 4.68
N MET A 2 -2.28 18.26 4.69
CA MET A 2 -3.24 17.36 4.01
C MET A 2 -2.74 16.96 2.61
N ASN A 3 -2.18 17.93 1.88
CA ASN A 3 -1.58 17.72 0.57
C ASN A 3 -0.46 16.66 0.55
N ASN A 4 0.42 16.59 1.57
CA ASN A 4 1.50 15.60 1.60
C ASN A 4 0.98 14.18 1.86
N LEU A 5 -0.01 14.04 2.75
CA LEU A 5 -0.69 12.77 3.01
C LEU A 5 -1.44 12.29 1.77
N THR A 6 -2.21 13.17 1.14
CA THR A 6 -2.93 12.87 -0.11
C THR A 6 -1.97 12.52 -1.25
N THR A 7 -0.88 13.25 -1.42
CA THR A 7 0.16 12.94 -2.42
C THR A 7 0.78 11.57 -2.17
N ALA A 8 1.20 11.27 -0.93
CA ALA A 8 1.80 9.98 -0.61
C ALA A 8 0.82 8.81 -0.82
N LYS A 9 -0.46 9.00 -0.51
CA LYS A 9 -1.53 8.03 -0.78
C LYS A 9 -1.70 7.79 -2.27
N ASN A 10 -1.83 8.86 -3.06
CA ASN A 10 -1.99 8.78 -4.51
C ASN A 10 -0.78 8.13 -5.18
N ASP A 11 0.44 8.43 -4.74
CA ASP A 11 1.65 7.82 -5.27
C ASP A 11 1.67 6.31 -5.03
N LEU A 12 1.33 5.85 -3.83
CA LEU A 12 1.23 4.42 -3.53
C LEU A 12 0.17 3.73 -4.40
N VAL A 13 -1.04 4.31 -4.47
CA VAL A 13 -2.15 3.78 -5.28
C VAL A 13 -1.76 3.68 -6.76
N ASN A 14 -1.14 4.73 -7.31
CA ASN A 14 -0.70 4.75 -8.70
C ASN A 14 0.35 3.66 -9.00
N LEU A 15 1.26 3.39 -8.06
CA LEU A 15 2.26 2.33 -8.22
C LEU A 15 1.63 0.94 -8.09
N GLN A 16 0.69 0.74 -7.17
CA GLN A 16 -0.05 -0.51 -7.04
C GLN A 16 -0.88 -0.83 -8.28
N GLN A 17 -1.62 0.16 -8.81
CA GLN A 17 -2.37 0.01 -10.07
C GLN A 17 -1.47 -0.38 -11.25
N LYS A 18 -0.23 0.14 -11.29
CA LYS A 18 0.76 -0.27 -12.29
C LYS A 18 1.20 -1.72 -12.11
N ASP A 19 1.42 -2.19 -10.88
CA ASP A 19 1.75 -3.61 -10.63
C ASP A 19 0.57 -4.52 -10.98
N ASP A 20 -0.66 -4.13 -10.65
CA ASP A 20 -1.87 -4.89 -11.00
C ASP A 20 -2.04 -5.03 -12.52
N ALA A 21 -1.75 -3.96 -13.26
CA ALA A 21 -1.73 -3.99 -14.71
C ALA A 21 -0.64 -4.93 -15.26
N PHE A 22 0.54 -4.99 -14.63
CA PHE A 22 1.58 -5.94 -15.00
C PHE A 22 1.22 -7.38 -14.62
N SER A 23 0.62 -7.60 -13.45
CA SER A 23 0.12 -8.89 -12.98
C SER A 23 -0.90 -9.47 -13.95
N THR A 24 -1.85 -8.64 -14.41
CA THR A 24 -2.85 -9.03 -15.42
C THR A 24 -2.18 -9.42 -16.75
N LYS A 25 -1.19 -8.63 -17.20
CA LYS A 25 -0.42 -8.94 -18.41
C LYS A 25 0.40 -10.23 -18.27
N LEU A 26 0.95 -10.49 -17.09
CA LEU A 26 1.72 -11.69 -16.78
C LEU A 26 0.84 -12.94 -16.90
N VAL A 27 -0.31 -12.95 -16.21
CA VAL A 27 -1.27 -14.06 -16.26
C VAL A 27 -1.71 -14.35 -17.70
N SER A 28 -1.97 -13.30 -18.49
CA SER A 28 -2.31 -13.47 -19.91
C SER A 28 -1.16 -14.10 -20.72
N ALA A 29 0.08 -13.64 -20.51
CA ALA A 29 1.23 -14.14 -21.24
C ALA A 29 1.61 -15.58 -20.83
N GLU A 30 1.45 -15.94 -19.54
CA GLU A 30 1.66 -17.30 -19.04
C GLU A 30 0.62 -18.28 -19.62
N ARG A 31 -0.65 -17.87 -19.72
CA ARG A 31 -1.68 -18.68 -20.39
C ARG A 31 -1.36 -18.90 -21.87
N GLU A 32 -0.93 -17.84 -22.56
CA GLU A 32 -0.50 -17.93 -23.96
C GLU A 32 0.71 -18.86 -24.12
N GLN A 33 1.71 -18.76 -23.23
CA GLN A 33 2.87 -19.64 -23.20
C GLN A 33 2.48 -21.11 -23.02
N ILE A 34 1.56 -21.41 -22.10
CA ILE A 34 1.08 -22.78 -21.86
C ILE A 34 0.37 -23.33 -23.10
N SER A 35 -0.51 -22.54 -23.72
CA SER A 35 -1.21 -22.94 -24.96
C SER A 35 -0.23 -23.22 -26.09
N GLN A 36 0.75 -22.34 -26.31
CA GLN A 36 1.77 -22.49 -27.36
C GLN A 36 2.66 -23.71 -27.13
N ARG A 37 2.99 -24.06 -25.88
CA ARG A 37 3.71 -25.30 -25.55
C ARG A 37 2.90 -26.53 -25.94
N GLN A 38 1.61 -26.57 -25.59
CA GLN A 38 0.73 -27.68 -25.96
C GLN A 38 0.58 -27.83 -27.47
N GLU A 39 0.45 -26.72 -28.19
CA GLU A 39 0.42 -26.71 -29.66
C GLU A 39 1.73 -27.24 -30.27
N LEU A 40 2.87 -26.81 -29.73
CA LEU A 40 4.20 -27.27 -30.18
C LEU A 40 4.39 -28.77 -29.92
N ASP A 41 4.00 -29.27 -28.75
CA ASP A 41 4.08 -30.70 -28.42
C ASP A 41 3.24 -31.53 -29.39
N GLY A 42 2.02 -31.07 -29.72
CA GLY A 42 1.14 -31.70 -30.70
C GLY A 42 1.71 -31.65 -32.12
N ALA A 43 2.27 -30.51 -32.54
CA ALA A 43 2.90 -30.35 -33.85
C ALA A 43 4.14 -31.24 -34.00
N THR A 44 4.93 -31.38 -32.93
CA THR A 44 6.11 -32.26 -32.88
C THR A 44 5.70 -33.72 -33.04
N ALA A 45 4.70 -34.18 -32.28
CA ALA A 45 4.18 -35.54 -32.41
C ALA A 45 3.62 -35.83 -33.82
N ASN A 46 2.95 -34.86 -34.43
CA ASN A 46 2.44 -34.97 -35.80
C ASN A 46 3.58 -35.01 -36.84
N ARG A 47 4.61 -34.16 -36.68
CA ARG A 47 5.80 -34.20 -37.54
C ARG A 47 6.47 -35.57 -37.47
N ASP A 48 6.71 -36.09 -36.27
CA ASP A 48 7.34 -37.40 -36.09
C ASP A 48 6.51 -38.54 -36.73
N ALA A 49 5.17 -38.43 -36.74
CA ALA A 49 4.29 -39.38 -37.42
C ALA A 49 4.38 -39.26 -38.95
N ILE A 50 4.45 -38.04 -39.50
CA ILE A 50 4.60 -37.79 -40.94
C ILE A 50 5.98 -38.27 -41.42
N GLU A 51 7.04 -38.00 -40.67
CA GLU A 51 8.40 -38.48 -40.98
C GLU A 51 8.46 -40.01 -41.04
N LYS A 52 7.85 -40.71 -40.07
CA LYS A 52 7.73 -42.18 -40.11
C LYS A 52 6.98 -42.67 -41.35
N ARG A 53 5.86 -42.01 -41.70
CA ARG A 53 5.11 -42.33 -42.92
C ARG A 53 5.92 -42.07 -44.18
N HIS A 54 6.71 -41.00 -44.21
CA HIS A 54 7.58 -40.69 -45.33
C HIS A 54 8.66 -41.76 -45.54
N ILE A 55 9.29 -42.26 -44.46
CA ILE A 55 10.24 -43.40 -44.51
C ILE A 55 9.58 -44.67 -45.07
N MET A 56 8.27 -44.83 -44.86
CA MET A 56 7.47 -45.94 -45.40
C MET A 56 6.91 -45.66 -46.81
N ASP A 57 7.31 -44.57 -47.47
CA ASP A 57 6.80 -44.09 -48.76
C ASP A 57 5.27 -43.77 -48.75
N GLN A 58 4.70 -43.49 -47.59
CA GLN A 58 3.27 -43.20 -47.36
C GLN A 58 2.97 -41.71 -47.14
N ALA A 59 3.97 -40.85 -47.24
CA ALA A 59 3.86 -39.40 -47.18
C ALA A 59 4.91 -38.76 -48.09
N SER A 60 4.62 -37.57 -48.60
CA SER A 60 5.50 -36.80 -49.47
C SER A 60 6.50 -35.94 -48.71
N GLU A 61 7.62 -35.61 -49.35
CA GLU A 61 8.62 -34.65 -48.84
C GLU A 61 7.99 -33.28 -48.51
N ALA A 62 6.98 -32.87 -49.28
CA ALA A 62 6.25 -31.63 -49.05
C ALA A 62 5.48 -31.64 -47.72
N GLU A 63 4.91 -32.79 -47.32
CA GLU A 63 4.24 -32.95 -46.03
C GLU A 63 5.22 -32.88 -44.85
N VAL A 64 6.41 -33.50 -44.99
CA VAL A 64 7.48 -33.40 -43.98
C VAL A 64 7.94 -31.95 -43.84
N THR A 65 8.21 -31.28 -44.95
CA THR A 65 8.63 -29.87 -44.97
C THR A 65 7.58 -28.96 -44.32
N ALA A 66 6.29 -29.18 -44.61
CA ALA A 66 5.20 -28.42 -44.02
C ALA A 66 5.09 -28.63 -42.51
N ALA A 67 5.24 -29.88 -42.03
CA ALA A 67 5.21 -30.20 -40.61
C ALA A 67 6.39 -29.59 -39.84
N GLN A 68 7.60 -29.63 -40.42
CA GLN A 68 8.77 -28.97 -39.83
C GLN A 68 8.58 -27.45 -39.75
N LYS A 69 8.10 -26.81 -40.83
CA LYS A 69 7.85 -25.37 -40.84
C LYS A 69 6.82 -24.94 -39.79
N LEU A 70 5.82 -25.78 -39.51
CA LEU A 70 4.86 -25.54 -38.44
C LEU A 70 5.54 -25.54 -37.07
N CYS A 71 6.41 -26.53 -36.80
CA CYS A 71 7.20 -26.60 -35.57
C CYS A 71 8.08 -25.35 -35.40
N ASP A 72 8.86 -24.98 -36.42
CA ASP A 72 9.73 -23.80 -36.41
C ASP A 72 8.93 -22.51 -36.11
N THR A 73 7.74 -22.39 -36.69
CA THR A 73 6.85 -21.24 -36.47
C THR A 73 6.35 -21.18 -35.02
N LEU A 74 5.98 -22.33 -34.44
CA LEU A 74 5.51 -22.41 -33.05
C LEU A 74 6.64 -22.18 -32.05
N GLU A 75 7.85 -22.71 -32.32
CA GLU A 75 9.05 -22.44 -31.52
C GLU A 75 9.39 -20.95 -31.48
N ALA A 76 9.36 -20.28 -32.64
CA ALA A 76 9.61 -18.84 -32.72
C ALA A 76 8.56 -18.00 -31.95
N LYS A 77 7.28 -18.40 -32.04
CA LYS A 77 6.20 -17.78 -31.26
C LYS A 77 6.42 -17.97 -29.76
N LEU A 78 6.72 -19.20 -29.33
CA LEU A 78 6.97 -19.53 -27.93
C LEU A 78 8.17 -18.76 -27.37
N ALA A 79 9.26 -18.65 -28.12
CA ALA A 79 10.43 -17.87 -27.74
C ALA A 79 10.08 -16.39 -27.52
N THR A 80 9.23 -15.82 -28.38
CA THR A 80 8.75 -14.44 -28.25
C THR A 80 7.90 -14.25 -26.99
N THR A 81 6.99 -15.19 -26.71
CA THR A 81 6.14 -15.17 -25.50
C THR A 81 6.97 -15.34 -24.23
N ASN A 82 7.96 -16.25 -24.23
CA ASN A 82 8.90 -16.42 -23.11
C ASN A 82 9.62 -15.11 -22.81
N ARG A 83 10.13 -14.43 -23.85
CA ARG A 83 10.80 -13.15 -23.70
C ARG A 83 9.87 -12.08 -23.12
N ARG A 84 8.60 -12.07 -23.52
CA ARG A 84 7.59 -11.16 -22.97
C ARG A 84 7.35 -11.41 -21.47
N VAL A 85 7.25 -12.67 -21.05
CA VAL A 85 7.09 -13.04 -19.63
C VAL A 85 8.28 -12.55 -18.81
N GLU A 86 9.51 -12.77 -19.28
CA GLU A 86 10.73 -12.26 -18.63
C GLU A 86 10.73 -10.74 -18.46
N LEU A 87 10.36 -10.00 -19.52
CA LEU A 87 10.32 -8.55 -19.50
C LEU A 87 9.25 -8.01 -18.53
N ILE A 88 8.09 -8.67 -18.45
CA ILE A 88 7.05 -8.30 -17.48
C ILE A 88 7.57 -8.53 -16.05
N ASN A 89 8.19 -9.69 -15.78
CA ASN A 89 8.76 -9.98 -14.47
C ASN A 89 9.88 -8.99 -14.08
N ALA A 90 10.75 -8.63 -15.01
CA ALA A 90 11.77 -7.60 -14.79
C ALA A 90 11.15 -6.24 -14.43
N ALA A 91 10.12 -5.80 -15.18
CA ALA A 91 9.42 -4.55 -14.90
C ALA A 91 8.74 -4.55 -13.51
N ARG A 92 8.18 -5.69 -13.08
CA ARG A 92 7.61 -5.84 -11.73
C ARG A 92 8.68 -5.80 -10.65
N ASN A 93 9.82 -6.46 -10.85
CA ASN A 93 10.94 -6.43 -9.91
C ASN A 93 11.52 -5.01 -9.75
N GLU A 94 11.55 -4.22 -10.82
CA GLU A 94 11.94 -2.80 -10.74
C GLU A 94 10.90 -1.91 -10.02
N LEU A 95 9.63 -2.32 -10.04
CA LEU A 95 8.52 -1.59 -9.41
C LEU A 95 8.38 -1.89 -7.92
N ALA A 96 8.65 -3.12 -7.49
CA ALA A 96 8.56 -3.58 -6.11
C ALA A 96 9.25 -2.64 -5.08
N PRO A 97 10.53 -2.22 -5.26
CA PRO A 97 11.16 -1.30 -4.31
C PRO A 97 10.50 0.08 -4.28
N LYS A 98 9.92 0.54 -5.40
CA LYS A 98 9.21 1.83 -5.48
C LYS A 98 7.91 1.78 -4.69
N ILE A 99 7.18 0.66 -4.75
CA ILE A 99 5.98 0.43 -3.94
C ILE A 99 6.34 0.41 -2.45
N ALA A 100 7.38 -0.33 -2.08
CA ALA A 100 7.83 -0.39 -0.69
C ALA A 100 8.24 0.99 -0.15
N ALA A 101 8.96 1.78 -0.95
CA ALA A 101 9.31 3.15 -0.59
C ALA A 101 8.07 4.06 -0.45
N ALA A 102 7.12 3.97 -1.38
CA ALA A 102 5.87 4.75 -1.31
C ALA A 102 5.03 4.38 -0.07
N ALA A 103 4.96 3.10 0.31
CA ALA A 103 4.32 2.66 1.54
C ALA A 103 5.00 3.22 2.79
N GLY A 104 6.34 3.24 2.80
CA GLY A 104 7.12 3.90 3.85
C GLY A 104 6.83 5.40 3.95
N ASN A 105 6.77 6.10 2.81
CA ASN A 105 6.45 7.52 2.74
C ASN A 105 5.04 7.82 3.23
N LEU A 106 4.05 7.00 2.88
CA LEU A 106 2.67 7.14 3.37
C LEU A 106 2.61 6.99 4.90
N ARG A 107 3.33 6.02 5.47
CA ARG A 107 3.41 5.85 6.92
C ARG A 107 4.01 7.07 7.62
N ILE A 108 5.06 7.66 7.06
CA ILE A 108 5.69 8.88 7.58
C ILE A 108 4.71 10.06 7.49
N ALA A 109 4.11 10.27 6.32
CA ALA A 109 3.16 11.36 6.10
C ALA A 109 1.94 11.26 7.05
N ARG A 110 1.43 10.05 7.29
CA ARG A 110 0.36 9.80 8.25
C ARG A 110 0.77 10.17 9.68
N ARG A 111 1.95 9.73 10.13
CA ARG A 111 2.47 10.08 11.46
C ARG A 111 2.57 11.59 11.61
N ASP A 112 3.18 12.25 10.65
CA ASP A 112 3.46 13.68 10.71
C ASP A 112 2.15 14.49 10.73
N TYR A 113 1.17 14.10 9.90
CA TYR A 113 -0.18 14.67 9.92
C TYR A 113 -0.86 14.53 11.30
N CYS A 114 -0.86 13.33 11.89
CA CYS A 114 -1.48 13.12 13.21
C CYS A 114 -0.81 13.94 14.32
N VAL A 115 0.54 14.01 14.31
CA VAL A 115 1.31 14.81 15.27
C VAL A 115 0.99 16.29 15.13
N GLU A 116 0.90 16.79 13.90
CA GLU A 116 0.54 18.18 13.63
C GLU A 116 -0.86 18.52 14.17
N ILE A 117 -1.89 17.73 13.83
CA ILE A 117 -3.26 17.97 14.33
C ILE A 117 -3.33 17.91 15.85
N SER A 118 -2.57 17.00 16.47
CA SER A 118 -2.46 16.92 17.93
C SER A 118 -1.83 18.19 18.51
N ASN A 119 -0.70 18.63 17.96
CA ASN A 119 -0.02 19.85 18.38
C ASN A 119 -0.90 21.10 18.18
N GLU A 120 -1.62 21.21 17.07
CA GLU A 120 -2.57 22.30 16.83
C GLU A 120 -3.69 22.31 17.88
N SER A 121 -4.24 21.14 18.21
CA SER A 121 -5.30 21.00 19.22
C SER A 121 -4.79 21.36 20.62
N LEU A 122 -3.60 20.90 20.98
CA LEU A 122 -2.94 21.25 22.23
C LEU A 122 -2.63 22.74 22.32
N GLN A 123 -2.19 23.35 21.22
CA GLN A 123 -1.96 24.80 21.16
C GLN A 123 -3.25 25.58 21.40
N LYS A 124 -4.37 25.18 20.78
CA LYS A 124 -5.69 25.79 21.00
C LYS A 124 -6.14 25.67 22.46
N ILE A 125 -5.89 24.53 23.12
CA ILE A 125 -6.19 24.35 24.55
C ILE A 125 -5.33 25.31 25.39
N ARG A 126 -4.03 25.40 25.10
CA ARG A 126 -3.08 26.28 25.79
C ARG A 126 -3.45 27.76 25.66
N GLU A 127 -3.95 28.15 24.50
CA GLU A 127 -4.37 29.52 24.19
C GLU A 127 -5.81 29.83 24.62
N ASN A 128 -6.55 28.84 25.14
CA ASN A 128 -7.92 29.03 25.58
C ASN A 128 -7.98 29.93 26.82
N LYS A 129 -8.38 31.19 26.61
CA LYS A 129 -8.45 32.21 27.66
C LYS A 129 -9.41 31.82 28.80
N GLN A 130 -10.58 31.25 28.48
CA GLN A 130 -11.56 30.87 29.49
C GLN A 130 -11.03 29.75 30.40
N PHE A 131 -10.42 28.73 29.81
CA PHE A 131 -9.79 27.65 30.57
C PHE A 131 -8.68 28.18 31.47
N ARG A 132 -7.83 29.08 30.94
CA ARG A 132 -6.77 29.75 31.71
C ARG A 132 -7.33 30.56 32.89
N ASP A 133 -8.36 31.37 32.66
CA ASP A 133 -8.94 32.24 33.68
C ASP A 133 -9.58 31.42 34.81
N LEU A 134 -10.27 30.32 34.48
CA LEU A 134 -10.81 29.37 35.47
C LEU A 134 -9.70 28.68 36.27
N LEU A 135 -8.66 28.19 35.59
CA LEU A 135 -7.52 27.53 36.26
C LEU A 135 -6.81 28.50 37.22
N LEU A 136 -6.61 29.75 36.82
CA LEU A 136 -6.05 30.81 37.67
C LEU A 136 -6.94 31.10 38.89
N ALA A 137 -8.26 31.18 38.71
CA ALA A 137 -9.19 31.41 39.82
C ALA A 137 -9.16 30.26 40.83
N SER A 138 -9.16 29.00 40.38
CA SER A 138 -9.03 27.82 41.24
C SER A 138 -7.69 27.78 41.98
N MET A 139 -6.59 28.09 41.28
CA MET A 139 -5.26 28.19 41.89
C MET A 139 -5.21 29.30 42.96
N ALA A 140 -5.79 30.46 42.68
CA ALA A 140 -5.85 31.57 43.62
C ALA A 140 -6.64 31.19 44.88
N ALA A 141 -7.80 30.55 44.72
CA ALA A 141 -8.60 30.05 45.85
C ALA A 141 -7.85 29.01 46.68
N PHE A 142 -7.17 28.07 46.04
CA PHE A 142 -6.36 27.05 46.71
C PHE A 142 -5.21 27.68 47.51
N ALA A 143 -4.49 28.63 46.91
CA ALA A 143 -3.39 29.34 47.55
C ALA A 143 -3.84 30.25 48.69
N ALA A 144 -5.05 30.82 48.61
CA ALA A 144 -5.62 31.71 49.62
C ALA A 144 -6.26 30.97 50.81
N ASN A 145 -6.50 29.66 50.72
CA ASN A 145 -7.14 28.85 51.76
C ASN A 145 -6.32 28.75 53.07
N GLY A 146 -5.05 29.17 53.09
CA GLY A 146 -4.22 29.29 54.30
C GLY A 146 -3.80 27.97 54.97
N GLN A 147 -4.36 26.83 54.57
CA GLN A 147 -4.02 25.50 55.10
C GLN A 147 -2.91 24.78 54.33
N TYR A 148 -2.79 25.05 53.02
CA TYR A 148 -1.75 24.47 52.18
C TYR A 148 -0.62 25.49 52.03
N HIS A 149 0.64 25.08 52.25
CA HIS A 149 1.80 25.93 52.01
C HIS A 149 1.66 26.62 50.65
N HIS A 150 1.70 27.96 50.64
CA HIS A 150 1.47 28.80 49.46
C HIS A 150 2.40 28.41 48.30
N THR A 151 2.01 27.44 47.49
CA THR A 151 2.77 27.12 46.28
C THR A 151 2.05 27.76 45.11
N PHE A 152 2.56 28.90 44.67
CA PHE A 152 2.25 29.47 43.35
C PHE A 152 2.77 28.59 42.20
N SER A 153 3.20 27.35 42.50
CA SER A 153 3.67 26.37 41.54
C SER A 153 2.48 25.81 40.75
N VAL A 154 2.34 26.26 39.51
CA VAL A 154 1.37 25.75 38.53
C VAL A 154 1.50 24.24 38.36
N HIS A 155 2.72 23.74 38.24
CA HIS A 155 2.98 22.32 38.01
C HIS A 155 2.43 21.45 39.15
N ARG A 156 2.73 21.81 40.41
CA ARG A 156 2.26 21.07 41.58
C ARG A 156 0.74 21.11 41.71
N PHE A 157 0.12 22.28 41.46
CA PHE A 157 -1.34 22.40 41.50
C PHE A 157 -2.00 21.49 40.46
N VAL A 158 -1.49 21.48 39.23
CA VAL A 158 -2.03 20.66 38.16
C VAL A 158 -1.85 19.18 38.45
N GLU A 159 -0.68 18.71 38.92
CA GLU A 159 -0.48 17.30 39.27
C GLU A 159 -1.43 16.82 40.36
N GLN A 160 -1.65 17.62 41.41
CA GLN A 160 -2.51 17.25 42.54
C GLN A 160 -4.00 17.27 42.19
N ASN A 161 -4.41 18.08 41.21
CA ASN A 161 -5.80 18.28 40.85
C ASN A 161 -6.11 17.81 39.42
N LEU A 162 -5.21 17.05 38.78
CA LEU A 162 -5.30 16.73 37.35
C LEU A 162 -6.64 16.08 36.99
N THR A 163 -7.11 15.16 37.83
CA THR A 163 -8.39 14.45 37.69
C THR A 163 -9.62 15.32 37.96
N GLN A 164 -9.46 16.47 38.62
CA GLN A 164 -10.52 17.45 38.85
C GLN A 164 -10.50 18.56 37.78
N ILE A 165 -9.35 18.80 37.14
CA ILE A 165 -9.16 19.81 36.09
C ILE A 165 -9.59 19.25 34.73
N LEU A 166 -9.21 18.01 34.42
CA LEU A 166 -9.59 17.37 33.17
C LEU A 166 -11.01 16.80 33.30
N PRO A 167 -11.86 16.93 32.26
CA PRO A 167 -13.13 16.22 32.24
C PRO A 167 -12.88 14.71 32.36
N GLY A 168 -13.81 13.99 32.98
CA GLY A 168 -13.78 12.53 32.97
C GLY A 168 -14.01 12.04 31.55
N ILE A 169 -12.92 11.63 30.88
CA ILE A 169 -12.96 11.06 29.53
C ILE A 169 -12.81 9.55 29.66
N SER A 170 -13.81 8.81 29.20
CA SER A 170 -13.77 7.35 29.16
C SER A 170 -12.95 6.83 27.98
N GLU A 171 -12.45 5.58 28.09
CA GLU A 171 -11.77 4.91 26.99
C GLU A 171 -12.68 4.73 25.76
N ASP A 172 -13.98 4.52 25.97
CA ASP A 172 -14.96 4.36 24.89
C ASP A 172 -15.14 5.65 24.09
N GLU A 173 -15.20 6.81 24.76
CA GLU A 173 -15.24 8.12 24.09
C GLU A 173 -14.00 8.37 23.24
N VAL A 174 -12.81 8.03 23.77
CA VAL A 174 -11.54 8.15 23.03
C VAL A 174 -11.54 7.24 21.80
N ARG A 175 -12.07 6.02 21.92
CA ARG A 175 -12.17 5.06 20.80
C ARG A 175 -13.08 5.60 19.71
N ILE A 176 -14.27 6.08 20.06
CA ILE A 176 -15.22 6.68 19.11
C ILE A 176 -14.59 7.91 18.43
N ALA A 177 -13.91 8.77 19.19
CA ALA A 177 -13.22 9.93 18.63
C ALA A 177 -12.09 9.54 17.67
N THR A 178 -11.35 8.47 17.98
CA THR A 178 -10.27 7.96 17.12
C THR A 178 -10.83 7.39 15.81
N GLU A 179 -11.91 6.63 15.86
CA GLU A 179 -12.58 6.10 14.68
C GLU A 179 -13.11 7.22 13.79
N LYS A 180 -13.76 8.22 14.41
CA LYS A 180 -14.25 9.41 13.71
C LYS A 180 -13.11 10.17 13.03
N PHE A 181 -12.04 10.45 13.77
CA PHE A 181 -10.85 11.14 13.23
C PHE A 181 -10.22 10.37 12.05
N THR A 182 -10.11 9.05 12.18
CA THR A 182 -9.56 8.18 11.13
C THR A 182 -10.37 8.28 9.85
N LYS A 183 -11.71 8.26 9.95
CA LYS A 183 -12.63 8.40 8.81
C LYS A 183 -12.58 9.79 8.19
N GLU A 184 -12.73 10.83 9.00
CA GLU A 184 -12.78 12.22 8.52
C GLU A 184 -11.47 12.68 7.88
N SER A 185 -10.34 12.12 8.35
CA SER A 185 -9.01 12.43 7.81
C SER A 185 -8.55 11.45 6.72
N ASP A 186 -9.41 10.55 6.26
CA ASP A 186 -9.11 9.57 5.21
C ASP A 186 -7.84 8.73 5.50
N LEU A 187 -7.66 8.36 6.78
CA LEU A 187 -6.53 7.56 7.26
C LEU A 187 -6.77 6.04 7.16
N GLU A 188 -7.92 5.64 6.62
CA GLU A 188 -8.23 4.26 6.30
C GLU A 188 -7.33 3.81 5.14
N VAL A 189 -6.67 2.67 5.35
CA VAL A 189 -5.88 1.94 4.35
C VAL A 189 -6.48 0.55 4.24
#